data_AF-A0AAW0Z0P6-F1
#
_entry.id   AF-A0AAW0Z0P6-F1
#
_cell.length_a   1.000
_cell.length_b   1.000
_cell.length_c   1.000
_cell.angle_alpha   90.00
_cell.angle_beta   90.00
_cell.angle_gamma   90.00
#
_symmetry.space_group_name_H-M   'P 1'
#
loop_
_entity.id
_entity.type
_entity.pdbx_description
1 polymer ?
#
loop_
_entity_poly.entity_id
_entity_poly.type
_entity_poly.pdbx_seq_one_letter_code
_entity_poly.pdbx_strand_id
1 'polypeptide(L)'
;MKLNLDSEYAAVKVSSEICTLFPKAWARPANSQLPSNILYFYQQYIDGEAAFGIMISIPPITDPAIRLIRNYAAFMIQLEKLSFDKVGSLRTADDGSFQVGPCLERLPVLQHPPYFLGPFGTAKQRYLAVINARVGQTLQGARHAPSMELLHYLILLDLKSYVSDCPAAILTCKAEVFAAPTNMTGTPVIYTPIFSPLQKSIISKTAIEHTEVCVAEGMRVTF
;
A
#
# COMPACT_ATOMS: atom_id res chain seq x y z
N MET A 1 4.24 15.82 8.36
CA MET A 1 3.95 16.33 7.00
C MET A 1 5.21 16.46 6.15
N LYS A 2 6.32 17.08 6.61
CA LYS A 2 7.62 17.13 5.88
C LYS A 2 8.12 15.78 5.34
N LEU A 3 8.04 14.74 6.18
CA LEU A 3 8.48 13.39 5.82
C LEU A 3 7.70 12.81 4.62
N ASN A 4 6.43 13.20 4.45
CA ASN A 4 5.57 12.65 3.40
C ASN A 4 5.99 13.13 2.01
N LEU A 5 6.31 14.41 1.87
CA LEU A 5 6.68 14.94 0.57
C LEU A 5 8.08 14.49 0.13
N ASP A 6 9.06 14.48 1.02
CA ASP A 6 10.40 13.95 0.69
C ASP A 6 10.31 12.49 0.25
N SER A 7 9.45 11.71 0.93
CA SER A 7 9.25 10.32 0.56
C SER A 7 8.56 10.14 -0.79
N GLU A 8 7.56 10.96 -1.07
CA GLU A 8 6.89 10.97 -2.36
C GLU A 8 7.86 11.35 -3.49
N TYR A 9 8.65 12.41 -3.30
CA TYR A 9 9.70 12.80 -4.24
C TYR A 9 10.70 11.66 -4.47
N ALA A 10 11.25 11.06 -3.42
CA ALA A 10 12.20 9.97 -3.51
C ALA A 10 11.60 8.75 -4.24
N ALA A 11 10.36 8.39 -3.92
CA ALA A 11 9.66 7.28 -4.57
C ALA A 11 9.44 7.53 -6.07
N VAL A 12 8.95 8.71 -6.45
CA VAL A 12 8.74 9.07 -7.86
C VAL A 12 10.07 9.13 -8.60
N LYS A 13 11.09 9.73 -8.00
CA LYS A 13 12.41 9.89 -8.59
C LYS A 13 13.05 8.54 -8.92
N VAL A 14 13.15 7.65 -7.93
CA VAL A 14 13.69 6.28 -8.11
C VAL A 14 12.86 5.49 -9.12
N SER A 15 11.53 5.58 -9.04
CA SER A 15 10.65 4.83 -9.95
C SER A 15 10.78 5.30 -11.41
N SER A 16 10.97 6.61 -11.63
CA SER A 16 11.15 7.20 -12.97
C SER A 16 12.45 6.79 -13.67
N GLU A 17 13.45 6.34 -12.92
CA GLU A 17 14.73 5.86 -13.46
C GLU A 17 14.63 4.43 -13.99
N ILE A 18 13.65 3.66 -13.51
CA ILE A 18 13.48 2.24 -13.85
C ILE A 18 12.28 1.99 -14.76
N CYS A 19 11.23 2.80 -14.62
CA CYS A 19 9.99 2.64 -15.36
C CYS A 19 9.65 3.95 -16.09
N THR A 20 9.65 3.89 -17.43
CA THR A 20 9.35 5.05 -18.28
C THR A 20 7.90 5.53 -18.19
N LEU A 21 7.03 4.75 -17.54
CA LEU A 21 5.63 5.14 -17.27
C LEU A 21 5.52 6.05 -16.05
N PHE A 22 6.55 6.11 -15.19
CA PHE A 22 6.57 7.08 -14.11
C PHE A 22 6.96 8.46 -14.65
N PRO A 23 6.24 9.52 -14.23
CA PRO A 23 6.63 10.88 -14.54
C PRO A 23 7.97 11.21 -13.89
N LYS A 24 8.81 11.96 -14.60
CA LYS A 24 10.04 12.48 -14.02
C LYS A 24 9.72 13.45 -12.88
N ALA A 25 10.59 13.46 -11.87
CA ALA A 25 10.54 14.42 -10.78
C ALA A 25 11.85 15.20 -10.65
N TRP A 26 11.73 16.45 -10.23
CA TRP A 26 12.84 17.35 -9.95
C TRP A 26 12.68 17.96 -8.55
N ALA A 27 13.75 17.91 -7.77
CA ALA A 27 13.78 18.51 -6.45
C ALA A 27 13.50 20.02 -6.52
N ARG A 28 13.06 20.56 -5.39
CA ARG A 28 13.00 22.01 -5.17
C ARG A 28 14.37 22.65 -5.50
N PRO A 29 14.43 23.69 -6.36
CA PRO A 29 15.66 24.40 -6.64
C PRO A 29 16.26 24.99 -5.37
N ALA A 30 17.59 24.87 -5.22
CA ALA A 30 18.31 25.40 -4.07
C ALA A 30 18.15 26.93 -3.91
N ASN A 31 17.94 27.64 -5.01
CA ASN A 31 17.71 29.09 -5.08
C ASN A 31 16.22 29.49 -5.01
N SER A 32 15.33 28.58 -4.61
CA SER A 32 13.90 28.87 -4.47
C SER A 32 13.64 29.98 -3.44
N GLN A 33 13.02 31.07 -3.88
CA GLN A 33 12.61 32.20 -3.03
C GLN A 33 11.38 31.90 -2.15
N LEU A 34 10.69 30.78 -2.38
CA LEU A 34 9.56 30.38 -1.55
C LEU A 34 10.01 30.06 -0.12
N PRO A 35 9.19 30.34 0.91
CA PRO A 35 9.47 29.95 2.28
C PRO A 35 9.81 28.46 2.46
N SER A 36 10.68 28.12 3.42
CA SER A 36 11.15 26.74 3.66
C SER A 36 10.09 25.82 4.32
N ASN A 37 9.00 26.40 4.81
CA ASN A 37 7.82 25.67 5.29
C ASN A 37 6.89 25.25 4.14
N ILE A 38 7.03 25.82 2.94
CA ILE A 38 6.33 25.36 1.74
C ILE A 38 7.11 24.20 1.14
N LEU A 39 6.47 23.05 1.12
CA LEU A 39 7.02 21.81 0.63
C LEU A 39 6.46 21.57 -0.77
N TYR A 40 7.34 21.44 -1.76
CA TYR A 40 6.96 21.12 -3.13
C TYR A 40 8.13 20.45 -3.86
N PHE A 41 7.81 19.75 -4.95
CA PHE A 41 8.75 19.32 -5.98
C PHE A 41 8.06 19.45 -7.34
N TYR A 42 8.83 19.48 -8.42
CA TYR A 42 8.26 19.54 -9.77
C TYR A 42 8.11 18.13 -10.33
N GLN A 43 7.02 17.90 -11.04
CA GLN A 43 6.73 16.62 -11.68
C GLN A 43 6.42 16.85 -13.16
N GLN A 44 6.80 15.89 -14.00
CA GLN A 44 6.52 15.93 -15.42
C GLN A 44 5.01 15.92 -15.64
N TYR A 45 4.54 16.86 -16.46
CA TYR A 45 3.18 16.83 -16.96
C TYR A 45 3.01 15.67 -17.93
N ILE A 46 2.03 14.81 -17.66
CA ILE A 46 1.65 13.68 -18.52
C ILE A 46 0.28 14.01 -19.10
N ASP A 47 0.22 14.16 -20.41
CA ASP A 47 -1.03 14.34 -21.12
C ASP A 47 -1.83 13.02 -21.14
N GLY A 48 -3.13 13.10 -20.89
CA GLY A 48 -4.00 11.94 -20.85
C GLY A 48 -5.20 12.09 -19.93
N GLU A 49 -6.00 11.03 -19.87
CA GLU A 49 -7.22 10.96 -19.07
C GLU A 49 -7.07 10.00 -17.89
N ALA A 50 -7.71 10.33 -16.78
CA ALA A 50 -7.72 9.46 -15.62
C ALA A 50 -8.48 8.15 -15.92
N ALA A 51 -7.84 7.02 -15.65
CA ALA A 51 -8.43 5.69 -15.84
C ALA A 51 -9.65 5.39 -14.92
N PHE A 52 -9.96 6.30 -13.98
CA PHE A 52 -11.05 6.14 -13.02
C PHE A 52 -12.39 5.88 -13.71
N GLY A 53 -12.71 6.59 -14.80
CA GLY A 53 -13.94 6.39 -15.56
C GLY A 53 -14.06 4.97 -16.14
N ILE A 54 -12.95 4.38 -16.58
CA ILE A 54 -12.91 3.01 -17.11
C ILE A 54 -13.06 2.00 -15.97
N MET A 55 -12.46 2.27 -14.80
CA MET A 55 -12.53 1.37 -13.63
C MET A 55 -13.93 1.27 -13.02
N ILE A 56 -14.68 2.37 -13.00
CA ILE A 56 -16.04 2.39 -12.44
C ILE A 56 -17.12 1.98 -13.45
N SER A 57 -16.76 1.80 -14.72
CA SER A 57 -17.69 1.36 -15.75
C SER A 57 -18.04 -0.11 -15.54
N ILE A 58 -19.33 -0.36 -15.29
CA ILE A 58 -19.92 -1.69 -15.18
C ILE A 58 -19.96 -2.31 -16.62
N PRO A 59 -19.82 -3.65 -16.78
CA PRO A 59 -19.58 -4.31 -18.07
C PRO A 59 -20.52 -3.88 -19.22
N PRO A 60 -20.10 -4.06 -20.50
CA PRO A 60 -19.07 -5.00 -20.96
C PRO A 60 -17.62 -4.50 -20.86
N ILE A 61 -16.67 -5.44 -20.72
CA ILE A 61 -15.23 -5.15 -20.86
C ILE A 61 -14.98 -4.74 -22.31
N THR A 62 -14.60 -3.48 -22.51
CA THR A 62 -14.29 -2.92 -23.82
C THR A 62 -12.80 -3.06 -24.15
N ASP A 63 -12.41 -2.91 -25.42
CA ASP A 63 -11.00 -2.92 -25.83
C ASP A 63 -10.12 -1.90 -25.06
N PRO A 64 -10.58 -0.66 -24.79
CA PRO A 64 -9.89 0.25 -23.89
C PRO A 64 -9.62 -0.31 -22.50
N ALA A 65 -10.58 -1.03 -21.91
CA ALA A 65 -10.40 -1.67 -20.60
C ALA A 65 -9.38 -2.80 -20.66
N ILE A 66 -9.40 -3.64 -21.69
CA ILE A 66 -8.39 -4.71 -21.90
C ILE A 66 -6.99 -4.09 -22.03
N ARG A 67 -6.85 -3.01 -22.80
CA ARG A 67 -5.58 -2.30 -22.95
C ARG A 67 -5.10 -1.71 -21.63
N LEU A 68 -5.98 -1.09 -20.84
CA LEU A 68 -5.66 -0.58 -19.51
C LEU A 68 -5.15 -1.70 -18.60
N ILE A 69 -5.84 -2.83 -18.54
CA ILE A 69 -5.45 -3.99 -17.71
C ILE A 69 -4.06 -4.49 -18.12
N ARG A 70 -3.79 -4.64 -19.43
CA ARG A 70 -2.48 -5.08 -19.93
C ARG A 70 -1.37 -4.10 -19.58
N ASN A 71 -1.61 -2.80 -19.75
CA ASN A 71 -0.64 -1.77 -19.43
C ASN A 71 -0.37 -1.70 -17.93
N TYR A 72 -1.41 -1.81 -17.10
CA TYR A 72 -1.27 -1.86 -15.65
C TYR A 72 -0.49 -3.10 -15.19
N ALA A 73 -0.75 -4.27 -15.78
CA ALA A 73 0.02 -5.47 -15.50
C ALA A 73 1.51 -5.31 -15.88
N ALA A 74 1.80 -4.77 -17.07
CA ALA A 74 3.17 -4.49 -17.50
C ALA A 74 3.88 -3.49 -16.57
N PHE A 75 3.15 -2.47 -16.11
CA PHE A 75 3.63 -1.51 -15.11
C PHE A 75 3.99 -2.18 -13.78
N MET A 76 3.11 -3.04 -13.25
CA MET A 76 3.36 -3.76 -12.00
C MET A 76 4.58 -4.70 -12.11
N ILE A 77 4.76 -5.38 -13.24
CA ILE A 77 5.94 -6.23 -13.51
C ILE A 77 7.23 -5.39 -13.55
N GLN A 78 7.18 -4.16 -14.09
CA GLN A 78 8.36 -3.28 -14.05
C GLN A 78 8.67 -2.80 -12.63
N LEU A 79 7.64 -2.47 -11.85
CA LEU A 79 7.80 -2.09 -10.45
C LEU A 79 8.36 -3.22 -9.59
N GLU A 80 8.05 -4.47 -9.89
CA GLU A 80 8.60 -5.63 -9.17
C GLU A 80 10.13 -5.71 -9.21
N LYS A 81 10.75 -5.12 -10.24
CA LYS A 81 12.22 -5.06 -10.38
C LYS A 81 12.86 -4.12 -9.36
N LEU A 82 12.09 -3.25 -8.71
CA LEU A 82 12.55 -2.42 -7.61
C LEU A 82 12.59 -3.25 -6.33
N SER A 83 13.79 -3.45 -5.80
CA SER A 83 13.99 -4.12 -4.52
C SER A 83 14.79 -3.22 -3.58
N PHE A 84 14.41 -3.25 -2.30
CA PHE A 84 15.12 -2.57 -1.23
C PHE A 84 15.49 -3.57 -0.13
N ASP A 85 16.53 -3.25 0.63
CA ASP A 85 17.03 -4.06 1.74
C ASP A 85 16.11 -4.04 2.97
N LYS A 86 15.24 -3.03 3.07
CA LYS A 86 14.35 -2.79 4.19
C LYS A 86 12.92 -2.51 3.73
N VAL A 87 11.99 -2.71 4.66
CA VAL A 87 10.59 -2.32 4.54
C VAL A 87 10.39 -0.96 5.19
N GLY A 88 9.93 0.00 4.40
CA GLY A 88 9.71 1.37 4.82
C GLY A 88 9.37 2.28 3.66
N SER A 89 9.46 3.58 3.90
CA SER A 89 9.24 4.59 2.87
C SER A 89 10.57 5.16 2.41
N LEU A 90 10.78 5.29 1.10
CA LEU A 90 11.98 5.91 0.56
C LEU A 90 12.11 7.35 1.06
N ARG A 91 13.33 7.83 1.23
CA ARG A 91 13.63 9.21 1.58
C ARG A 91 14.98 9.62 1.03
N THR A 92 15.17 10.93 0.89
CA THR A 92 16.48 11.49 0.53
C THR A 92 17.37 11.52 1.77
N ALA A 93 18.61 11.06 1.65
CA ALA A 93 19.64 11.18 2.69
C ALA A 93 20.38 12.52 2.56
N ASP A 94 21.18 12.87 3.57
CA ASP A 94 21.89 14.16 3.63
C ASP A 94 22.96 14.28 2.51
N ASP A 95 23.47 13.15 2.02
CA ASP A 95 24.41 13.06 0.90
C ASP A 95 23.71 13.07 -0.48
N GLY A 96 22.37 13.17 -0.50
CA GLY A 96 21.56 13.12 -1.71
C GLY A 96 21.24 11.70 -2.21
N SER A 97 21.72 10.65 -1.54
CA SER A 97 21.36 9.27 -1.86
C SER A 97 19.93 8.93 -1.43
N PHE A 98 19.39 7.82 -1.93
CA PHE A 98 18.10 7.31 -1.50
C PHE A 98 18.27 6.19 -0.48
N GLN A 99 17.53 6.27 0.61
CA GLN A 99 17.50 5.22 1.64
C GLN A 99 16.08 4.93 2.09
N VAL A 100 15.87 3.74 2.64
CA VAL A 100 14.58 3.36 3.25
C VAL A 100 14.50 3.91 4.67
N GLY A 101 13.53 4.79 4.90
CA GLY A 101 13.17 5.35 6.20
C GLY A 101 11.95 4.69 6.84
N PRO A 102 11.38 5.31 7.89
CA PRO A 102 10.18 4.80 8.56
C PRO A 102 8.99 4.60 7.62
N CYS A 103 8.07 3.69 7.98
CA CYS A 103 6.83 3.47 7.25
C CYS A 103 5.88 4.65 7.43
N LEU A 104 5.71 5.42 6.36
CA LEU A 104 4.72 6.50 6.32
C LEU A 104 3.32 5.93 6.10
N GLU A 105 2.46 6.15 7.08
CA GLU A 105 1.05 5.79 7.00
C GLU A 105 0.20 7.06 6.97
N ARG A 106 -0.99 6.96 6.35
CA ARG A 106 -1.97 8.07 6.33
C ARG A 106 -2.35 8.52 7.74
N LEU A 107 -2.43 7.56 8.66
CA LEU A 107 -2.66 7.79 10.08
C LEU A 107 -1.42 7.32 10.86
N PRO A 108 -0.74 8.20 11.60
CA PRO A 108 0.37 7.83 12.45
C PRO A 108 0.03 6.66 13.38
N VAL A 109 0.95 5.70 13.48
CA VAL A 109 0.80 4.59 14.42
C VAL A 109 1.05 5.07 15.84
N LEU A 110 1.95 6.03 16.06
CA LEU A 110 2.27 6.56 17.38
C LEU A 110 1.64 7.94 17.59
N GLN A 111 1.15 8.18 18.81
CA GLN A 111 0.57 9.49 19.20
C GLN A 111 1.65 10.53 19.51
N HIS A 112 2.86 10.08 19.79
CA HIS A 112 4.01 10.91 20.10
C HIS A 112 5.15 10.66 19.11
N PRO A 113 6.04 11.65 18.88
CA PRO A 113 7.23 11.46 18.07
C PRO A 113 8.10 10.29 18.56
N PRO A 114 8.74 9.52 17.65
CA PRO A 114 8.63 9.61 16.19
C PRO A 114 7.32 8.94 15.70
N TYR A 115 6.41 9.71 15.12
CA TYR A 115 5.04 9.31 14.74
C TYR A 115 4.92 8.03 13.87
N PHE A 116 6.02 7.61 13.25
CA PHE A 116 6.10 6.50 12.30
C PHE A 116 7.13 5.46 12.78
N LEU A 117 6.84 4.19 12.53
CA LEU A 117 7.70 3.09 12.94
C LEU A 117 8.65 2.66 11.82
N GLY A 118 9.78 2.06 12.19
CA GLY A 118 10.75 1.50 11.25
C GLY A 118 11.94 2.44 10.95
N PRO A 119 12.73 2.16 9.90
CA PRO A 119 12.56 1.09 8.90
C PRO A 119 12.70 -0.32 9.50
N PHE A 120 12.22 -1.34 8.79
CA PHE A 120 12.25 -2.74 9.25
C PHE A 120 13.05 -3.63 8.31
N GLY A 121 13.67 -4.69 8.82
CA GLY A 121 14.38 -5.66 7.96
C GLY A 121 13.45 -6.62 7.22
N THR A 122 12.24 -6.86 7.73
CA THR A 122 11.26 -7.77 7.12
C THR A 122 9.83 -7.26 7.27
N ALA A 123 8.92 -7.74 6.42
CA ALA A 123 7.50 -7.41 6.56
C ALA A 123 6.92 -7.96 7.88
N LYS A 124 7.37 -9.15 8.33
CA LYS A 124 7.01 -9.72 9.63
C LYS A 124 7.32 -8.76 10.78
N GLN A 125 8.54 -8.21 10.82
CA GLN A 125 8.93 -7.22 11.83
C GLN A 125 8.04 -5.98 11.78
N ARG A 126 7.75 -5.46 10.59
CA ARG A 126 6.83 -4.33 10.41
C ARG A 126 5.45 -4.63 11.01
N TYR A 127 4.83 -5.74 10.61
CA TYR A 127 3.48 -6.09 11.08
C TYR A 127 3.45 -6.27 12.60
N LEU A 128 4.41 -6.99 13.17
CA LEU A 128 4.48 -7.17 14.63
C LEU A 128 4.67 -5.85 15.37
N ALA A 129 5.49 -4.93 14.85
CA ALA A 129 5.68 -3.62 15.46
C ALA A 129 4.38 -2.79 15.45
N VAL A 130 3.64 -2.79 14.34
CA VAL A 130 2.34 -2.11 14.24
C VAL A 130 1.32 -2.73 15.19
N ILE A 131 1.24 -4.07 15.25
CA ILE A 131 0.32 -4.78 16.14
C ILE A 131 0.64 -4.44 17.60
N ASN A 132 1.90 -4.54 18.00
CA ASN A 132 2.32 -4.23 19.37
C ASN A 132 2.01 -2.77 19.75
N ALA A 133 2.27 -1.81 18.85
CA ALA A 133 1.94 -0.41 19.10
C ALA A 133 0.43 -0.21 19.29
N ARG A 134 -0.40 -0.85 18.44
CA ARG A 134 -1.87 -0.79 18.56
C ARG A 134 -2.38 -1.47 19.83
N VAL A 135 -1.81 -2.60 20.23
CA VAL A 135 -2.14 -3.26 21.51
C VAL A 135 -1.86 -2.31 22.67
N GLY A 136 -0.70 -1.67 22.69
CA GLY A 136 -0.35 -0.68 23.71
C GLY A 136 -1.36 0.47 23.78
N GLN A 137 -1.78 1.00 22.63
CA GLN A 137 -2.80 2.06 22.57
C GLN A 137 -4.18 1.60 23.04
N THR A 138 -4.57 0.37 22.70
CA THR A 138 -5.84 -0.22 23.15
C THR A 138 -5.85 -0.34 24.67
N LEU A 139 -4.78 -0.88 25.26
CA LEU A 139 -4.63 -1.01 26.72
C LEU A 139 -4.57 0.34 27.47
N GLN A 140 -4.22 1.41 26.78
CA GLN A 140 -4.25 2.78 27.31
C GLN A 140 -5.61 3.46 27.14
N GLY A 141 -6.61 2.79 26.56
CA GLY A 141 -7.91 3.38 26.22
C GLY A 141 -7.83 4.48 25.14
N ALA A 142 -6.72 4.55 24.40
CA ALA A 142 -6.39 5.71 23.55
C ALA A 142 -6.91 5.55 22.10
N ARG A 143 -7.44 4.38 21.73
CA ARG A 143 -7.77 4.02 20.34
C ARG A 143 -9.23 3.67 20.12
N HIS A 144 -9.87 2.99 21.07
CA HIS A 144 -11.22 2.46 20.93
C HIS A 144 -12.07 2.87 22.12
N ALA A 145 -13.38 3.02 21.91
CA ALA A 145 -14.32 3.21 23.01
C ALA A 145 -14.32 1.97 23.93
N PRO A 146 -14.63 2.10 25.23
CA PRO A 146 -14.60 0.98 26.19
C PRO A 146 -15.43 -0.23 25.76
N SER A 147 -16.55 -0.03 25.06
CA SER A 147 -17.40 -1.10 24.54
C SER A 147 -16.73 -1.98 23.48
N MET A 148 -15.72 -1.46 22.77
CA MET A 148 -15.04 -2.14 21.66
C MET A 148 -13.60 -2.53 21.99
N GLU A 149 -13.05 -2.07 23.11
CA GLU A 149 -11.65 -2.24 23.49
C GLU A 149 -11.28 -3.73 23.59
N LEU A 150 -12.08 -4.51 24.32
CA LEU A 150 -11.83 -5.94 24.53
C LEU A 150 -11.83 -6.73 23.20
N LEU A 151 -12.80 -6.47 22.32
CA LEU A 151 -12.89 -7.14 21.02
C LEU A 151 -11.63 -6.85 20.18
N HIS A 152 -11.25 -5.58 20.05
CA HIS A 152 -10.07 -5.20 19.26
C HIS A 152 -8.77 -5.72 19.86
N TYR A 153 -8.66 -5.74 21.19
CA TYR A 153 -7.52 -6.34 21.87
C TYR A 153 -7.37 -7.82 21.52
N LEU A 154 -8.45 -8.61 21.61
CA LEU A 154 -8.44 -10.03 21.26
C LEU A 154 -8.09 -10.27 19.78
N ILE A 155 -8.65 -9.48 18.87
CA ILE A 155 -8.30 -9.54 17.43
C ILE A 155 -6.81 -9.28 17.21
N LEU A 156 -6.23 -8.29 17.89
CA LEU A 156 -4.81 -7.97 17.77
C LEU A 156 -3.92 -9.09 18.35
N LEU A 157 -4.35 -9.76 19.42
CA LEU A 157 -3.63 -10.92 19.96
C LEU A 157 -3.66 -12.12 19.00
N ASP A 158 -4.83 -12.44 18.43
CA ASP A 158 -4.95 -13.53 17.45
C ASP A 158 -4.08 -13.23 16.21
N LEU A 159 -4.17 -12.01 15.68
CA LEU A 159 -3.33 -11.56 14.57
C LEU A 159 -1.83 -11.62 14.91
N LYS A 160 -1.44 -11.28 16.15
CA LYS A 160 -0.05 -11.39 16.60
C LYS A 160 0.43 -12.84 16.58
N SER A 161 -0.38 -13.78 17.08
CA SER A 161 -0.04 -15.21 17.02
C SER A 161 0.12 -15.64 15.57
N TYR A 162 -0.85 -15.32 14.73
CA TYR A 162 -0.85 -15.67 13.31
C TYR A 162 0.42 -15.17 12.57
N VAL A 163 0.81 -13.91 12.79
CA VAL A 163 2.02 -13.34 12.17
C VAL A 163 3.29 -13.96 12.76
N SER A 164 3.28 -14.31 14.06
CA SER A 164 4.42 -14.94 14.74
C SER A 164 4.68 -16.36 14.23
N ASP A 165 3.63 -17.11 13.96
CA ASP A 165 3.70 -18.50 13.49
C ASP A 165 3.93 -18.60 11.96
N CYS A 166 3.76 -17.49 11.24
CA CYS A 166 3.97 -17.47 9.80
C CYS A 166 5.46 -17.66 9.43
N PRO A 167 5.78 -18.64 8.55
CA PRO A 167 7.13 -18.85 8.03
C PRO A 167 7.66 -17.60 7.34
N ALA A 168 8.95 -17.31 7.55
CA ALA A 168 9.59 -16.12 6.97
C ALA A 168 9.47 -16.04 5.44
N ALA A 169 9.42 -17.18 4.74
CA ALA A 169 9.32 -17.24 3.27
C ALA A 169 7.99 -16.70 2.71
N ILE A 170 6.89 -16.74 3.48
CA ILE A 170 5.58 -16.22 3.04
C ILE A 170 5.49 -14.70 3.28
N LEU A 171 6.29 -14.17 4.21
CA LEU A 171 6.34 -12.74 4.56
C LEU A 171 7.57 -12.02 4.01
N THR A 172 8.45 -12.71 3.29
CA THR A 172 9.40 -12.05 2.40
C THR A 172 8.63 -11.52 1.20
N CYS A 173 8.68 -10.22 0.96
CA CYS A 173 8.37 -9.64 -0.35
C CYS A 173 9.44 -10.07 -1.36
N LYS A 174 9.58 -11.37 -1.60
CA LYS A 174 10.00 -11.85 -2.91
C LYS A 174 8.69 -12.07 -3.63
N ALA A 175 8.37 -11.18 -4.55
CA ALA A 175 7.36 -11.50 -5.55
C ALA A 175 7.93 -12.71 -6.31
N GLU A 176 7.42 -13.90 -5.98
CA GLU A 176 7.73 -15.07 -6.77
C GLU A 176 6.86 -14.97 -8.02
N VAL A 177 7.51 -14.61 -9.13
CA VAL A 177 6.93 -14.70 -10.48
C VAL A 177 6.56 -16.15 -10.72
N PHE A 178 5.29 -16.49 -10.56
CA PHE A 178 4.74 -17.68 -11.20
C PHE A 178 4.75 -17.43 -12.71
N ALA A 179 5.79 -17.92 -13.38
CA ALA A 179 5.80 -18.02 -14.83
C ALA A 179 4.59 -18.87 -15.25
N ALA A 180 3.64 -18.25 -15.97
CA ALA A 180 2.53 -18.97 -16.55
C ALA A 180 3.06 -19.96 -17.61
N PRO A 181 2.67 -21.23 -17.62
CA PRO A 181 2.95 -22.11 -18.74
C PRO A 181 2.14 -21.62 -19.95
N THR A 182 2.82 -21.37 -21.06
CA THR A 182 2.18 -21.13 -22.36
C THR A 182 1.60 -22.43 -22.89
N ASN A 183 0.28 -22.53 -23.01
CA ASN A 183 -0.35 -23.57 -23.84
C ASN A 183 -0.59 -23.04 -25.26
N MET A 184 -0.07 -23.76 -26.26
CA MET A 184 -0.16 -23.47 -27.70
C MET A 184 -1.53 -23.77 -28.33
N THR A 185 -2.59 -23.95 -27.56
CA THR A 185 -3.89 -24.37 -28.09
C THR A 185 -4.92 -23.29 -27.75
N GLY A 186 -5.38 -22.54 -28.75
CA GLY A 186 -6.24 -21.36 -28.62
C GLY A 186 -7.64 -21.61 -28.07
N THR A 187 -7.76 -22.21 -26.89
CA THR A 187 -8.98 -22.25 -26.09
C THR A 187 -8.95 -21.13 -25.03
N PRO A 188 -10.08 -20.43 -24.80
CA PRO A 188 -10.15 -19.44 -23.74
C PRO A 188 -10.00 -20.12 -22.38
N VAL A 189 -8.90 -19.84 -21.69
CA VAL A 189 -8.69 -20.26 -20.30
C VAL A 189 -9.56 -19.36 -19.43
N ILE A 190 -10.57 -19.95 -18.77
CA ILE A 190 -11.28 -19.29 -17.68
C ILE A 190 -10.29 -19.19 -16.51
N TYR A 191 -9.69 -18.01 -16.32
CA TYR A 191 -8.87 -17.72 -15.17
C TYR A 191 -9.78 -17.59 -13.94
N THR A 192 -9.80 -18.62 -13.09
CA THR A 192 -10.12 -18.38 -11.68
C THR A 192 -8.89 -17.73 -11.04
N PRO A 193 -9.01 -16.55 -10.41
CA PRO A 193 -7.88 -15.97 -9.71
C PRO A 193 -7.47 -16.93 -8.59
N ILE A 194 -6.27 -17.52 -8.72
CA ILE A 194 -5.63 -18.28 -7.65
C ILE A 194 -5.08 -17.25 -6.67
N PHE A 195 -5.96 -16.71 -5.84
CA PHE A 195 -5.55 -16.07 -4.60
C PHE A 195 -4.79 -17.11 -3.77
N SER A 196 -3.66 -16.71 -3.19
CA SER A 196 -3.01 -17.52 -2.17
C SER A 196 -4.03 -17.88 -1.07
N PRO A 197 -3.90 -19.03 -0.38
CA PRO A 197 -4.75 -19.34 0.77
C PRO A 197 -4.81 -18.19 1.80
N LEU A 198 -3.71 -17.42 1.89
CA LEU A 198 -3.56 -16.21 2.69
C LEU A 198 -4.53 -15.09 2.26
N GLN A 199 -4.60 -14.77 0.96
CA GLN A 199 -5.52 -13.74 0.44
C GLN A 199 -6.98 -14.19 0.49
N LYS A 200 -7.27 -15.48 0.27
CA LYS A 200 -8.64 -16.02 0.42
C LYS A 200 -9.12 -15.96 1.86
N SER A 201 -8.25 -16.27 2.83
CA SER A 201 -8.60 -16.22 4.25
C SER A 201 -8.77 -14.79 4.76
N ILE A 202 -7.93 -13.85 4.31
CA ILE A 202 -8.05 -12.43 4.66
C ILE A 202 -9.31 -11.84 4.03
N ILE A 203 -9.55 -12.07 2.73
CA ILE A 203 -10.74 -11.55 2.04
C ILE A 203 -12.01 -12.21 2.58
N SER A 204 -12.03 -13.52 2.86
CA SER A 204 -13.24 -14.16 3.40
C SER A 204 -13.54 -13.71 4.83
N LYS A 205 -12.53 -13.54 5.70
CA LYS A 205 -12.76 -13.04 7.06
C LYS A 205 -13.16 -11.56 7.08
N THR A 206 -12.56 -10.73 6.24
CA THR A 206 -12.89 -9.28 6.19
C THR A 206 -14.18 -8.99 5.40
N ALA A 207 -14.54 -9.78 4.38
CA ALA A 207 -15.77 -9.59 3.61
C ALA A 207 -17.02 -10.12 4.33
N ILE A 208 -16.90 -11.16 5.16
CA ILE A 208 -18.03 -11.66 5.97
C ILE A 208 -18.43 -10.61 7.02
N GLU A 209 -17.48 -9.89 7.63
CA GLU A 209 -17.78 -8.92 8.68
C GLU A 209 -18.22 -7.53 8.16
N HIS A 210 -17.86 -7.15 6.93
CA HIS A 210 -18.35 -5.89 6.34
C HIS A 210 -19.73 -6.01 5.67
N THR A 211 -20.18 -7.22 5.32
CA THR A 211 -21.48 -7.41 4.66
C THR A 211 -22.64 -7.44 5.67
N GLU A 212 -22.41 -7.83 6.92
CA GLU A 212 -23.45 -7.85 7.97
C GLU A 212 -23.69 -6.49 8.65
N VAL A 213 -22.79 -5.51 8.50
CA VAL A 213 -22.95 -4.16 9.10
C VAL A 213 -23.66 -3.16 8.17
N CYS A 214 -23.88 -3.50 6.88
CA CYS A 214 -24.59 -2.61 5.93
C CYS A 214 -26.09 -2.94 5.74
N VAL A 215 -26.67 -3.84 6.53
CA VAL A 215 -28.11 -4.15 6.48
C VAL A 215 -28.80 -3.74 7.79
N ALA A 216 -28.59 -2.51 8.24
CA ALA A 216 -29.45 -1.87 9.24
C ALA A 216 -29.15 -0.37 9.35
N GLU A 217 -29.70 0.45 8.45
CA GLU A 217 -30.21 1.79 8.78
C GLU A 217 -30.84 2.41 7.52
N GLY A 218 -32.12 2.10 7.32
CA GLY A 218 -33.00 2.91 6.51
C GLY A 218 -33.47 4.10 7.33
N MET A 219 -33.05 5.31 6.96
CA MET A 219 -33.78 6.52 7.32
C MET A 219 -33.90 7.44 6.11
N ARG A 220 -35.15 7.56 5.65
CA ARG A 220 -35.60 8.53 4.65
C ARG A 220 -35.42 9.94 5.20
N VAL A 221 -34.83 10.81 4.40
CA VAL A 221 -35.11 12.25 4.46
C VAL A 221 -35.59 12.65 3.06
N THR A 222 -36.89 12.83 2.94
CA THR A 222 -37.53 13.51 1.82
C THR A 222 -37.26 15.01 1.91
N PHE A 223 -36.98 15.63 0.77
CA PHE A 223 -37.04 17.09 0.59
C PHE A 223 -38.48 17.60 0.77
#